data_AF-A0A2U1PLF9-F1
#
_entry.id   AF-A0A2U1PLF9-F1
#
_cell.length_a   1.000
_cell.length_b   1.000
_cell.length_c   1.000
_cell.angle_alpha   90.00
_cell.angle_beta   90.00
_cell.angle_gamma   90.00
#
_symmetry.space_group_name_H-M   'P 1'
#
loop_
_entity.id
_entity.type
_entity.pdbx_description
1 polymer ?
#
loop_
_entity_poly.entity_id
_entity_poly.type
_entity_poly.pdbx_seq_one_letter_code
_entity_poly.pdbx_strand_id
1 'polypeptide(L)'
;MAPIRHATIHIRDCSIEVPRGLECLFQLLVTVDILFANIINYFTSSHPYGWRISLGGVAILTLFLAIESLAIVETPASLIERGHPEKGLATLRKIRGAEDLDHLLFQCQFATEVWGKVKGLAEMSGQGTNWHQIINDMVNSGNGNNIMSVVRRLLLAASVYNIWKERNGRIFRDVTRSSEDVFKGIVETVKTRLMSLTVRESMAVRRMESLWGITCKRVVS
;
A
#
# COMPACT_ATOMS: atom_id res chain seq x y z
N MET A 1 10.97 28.44 -11.11
CA MET A 1 9.75 27.82 -10.53
C MET A 1 9.37 26.52 -11.26
N ALA A 2 10.36 25.66 -11.57
CA ALA A 2 10.21 24.42 -12.33
C ALA A 2 10.61 23.09 -11.61
N PRO A 3 11.06 23.03 -10.34
CA PRO A 3 11.50 21.75 -9.76
C PRO A 3 10.36 20.84 -9.26
N ILE A 4 9.13 21.35 -9.10
CA ILE A 4 8.04 20.60 -8.45
C ILE A 4 7.35 19.62 -9.42
N ARG A 5 7.24 19.95 -10.71
CA ARG A 5 6.56 19.07 -11.69
C ARG A 5 7.34 17.80 -12.02
N HIS A 6 8.68 17.84 -11.94
CA HIS A 6 9.52 16.68 -12.26
C HIS A 6 9.43 15.60 -11.18
N ALA A 7 9.29 15.99 -9.91
CA ALA A 7 9.07 15.07 -8.80
C ALA A 7 7.69 14.38 -8.86
N THR A 8 6.67 15.05 -9.41
CA THR A 8 5.32 14.49 -9.58
C THR A 8 5.28 13.38 -10.64
N ILE A 9 6.15 13.43 -11.66
CA ILE A 9 6.20 12.45 -12.75
C ILE A 9 6.85 11.15 -12.27
N HIS A 10 8.02 11.22 -11.62
CA HIS A 10 8.72 10.01 -11.16
C HIS A 10 7.99 9.20 -10.07
N ILE A 11 7.09 9.82 -9.30
CA ILE A 11 6.32 9.12 -8.26
C ILE A 11 5.09 8.42 -8.86
N ARG A 12 4.62 8.86 -10.02
CA ARG A 12 3.45 8.28 -10.71
C ARG A 12 3.77 6.92 -11.33
N ASP A 13 4.99 6.74 -11.83
CA ASP A 13 5.46 5.51 -12.47
C ASP A 13 5.64 4.33 -11.50
N CYS A 14 5.77 4.63 -10.20
CA CYS A 14 5.97 3.61 -9.18
C CYS A 14 4.63 2.99 -8.68
N SER A 15 3.49 3.33 -9.30
CA SER A 15 2.16 2.94 -8.84
C SER A 15 1.55 1.77 -9.58
N ILE A 16 1.21 0.73 -8.81
CA ILE A 16 0.21 -0.24 -9.22
C ILE A 16 -1.12 0.48 -9.14
N GLU A 17 -1.56 0.96 -10.30
CA GLU A 17 -2.89 1.46 -10.49
C GLU A 17 -3.86 0.31 -10.23
N VAL A 18 -4.58 0.32 -9.10
CA VAL A 18 -5.99 -0.08 -9.20
C VAL A 18 -6.57 0.96 -10.14
N PRO A 19 -6.94 0.59 -11.38
CA PRO A 19 -7.20 1.60 -12.38
C PRO A 19 -8.39 2.41 -11.87
N ARG A 20 -8.18 3.71 -11.62
CA ARG A 20 -9.26 4.69 -11.45
C ARG A 20 -10.27 4.61 -12.60
N GLY A 21 -9.86 4.01 -13.72
CA GLY A 21 -10.70 3.58 -14.82
C GLY A 21 -11.80 2.57 -14.45
N LEU A 22 -11.64 1.69 -13.47
CA LEU A 22 -12.67 0.70 -13.10
C LEU A 22 -13.85 1.36 -12.38
N GLU A 23 -13.58 2.32 -11.48
CA GLU A 23 -14.62 3.11 -10.81
C GLU A 23 -15.33 4.05 -11.81
N CYS A 24 -14.57 4.67 -12.72
CA CYS A 24 -15.14 5.49 -13.80
C CYS A 24 -15.96 4.63 -14.79
N LEU A 25 -15.51 3.42 -15.11
CA LEU A 25 -16.20 2.48 -15.98
C LEU A 25 -17.52 2.02 -15.36
N PHE A 26 -17.51 1.73 -14.06
CA PHE A 26 -18.73 1.37 -13.34
C PHE A 26 -19.75 2.51 -13.36
N GLN A 27 -19.31 3.73 -13.06
CA GLN A 27 -20.17 4.91 -13.13
C GLN A 27 -20.70 5.14 -14.57
N LEU A 28 -19.86 4.95 -15.59
CA LEU A 28 -20.25 5.06 -17.00
C LEU A 28 -21.32 4.02 -17.37
N LEU A 29 -21.14 2.75 -16.99
CA LEU A 29 -22.10 1.67 -17.26
C LEU A 29 -23.47 1.99 -16.65
N VAL A 30 -23.51 2.40 -15.38
CA VAL A 30 -24.75 2.81 -14.70
C VAL A 30 -25.45 3.96 -15.45
N THR A 31 -24.70 4.96 -15.92
CA THR A 31 -25.30 6.07 -16.68
C THR A 31 -25.84 5.64 -18.05
N VAL A 32 -25.18 4.70 -18.73
CA VAL A 32 -25.63 4.12 -20.01
C VAL A 32 -26.90 3.30 -19.80
N ASP A 33 -26.97 2.52 -18.72
CA ASP A 33 -28.15 1.70 -18.36
C ASP A 33 -29.38 2.58 -18.11
N ILE A 34 -29.22 3.68 -17.37
CA ILE A 34 -30.30 4.65 -17.12
C ILE A 34 -30.78 5.29 -18.42
N LEU A 35 -29.87 5.64 -19.33
CA LEU A 35 -30.22 6.19 -20.63
C LEU A 35 -31.02 5.18 -21.47
N PHE A 36 -30.59 3.91 -21.48
CA PHE A 36 -31.25 2.84 -22.23
C PHE A 36 -32.66 2.56 -21.68
N ALA A 37 -32.83 2.58 -20.36
CA ALA A 37 -34.13 2.46 -19.71
C ALA A 37 -35.09 3.59 -20.12
N ASN A 38 -34.60 4.83 -20.18
CA ASN A 38 -35.41 5.98 -20.62
C ASN A 38 -35.79 5.91 -22.10
N ILE A 39 -34.90 5.41 -22.96
CA ILE A 39 -35.18 5.20 -24.39
C ILE A 39 -36.28 4.14 -24.57
N ILE A 40 -36.16 2.99 -23.91
CA ILE A 40 -37.19 1.94 -23.93
C ILE A 40 -38.52 2.52 -23.43
N ASN A 41 -38.50 3.26 -22.32
CA ASN A 41 -39.71 3.86 -21.76
C ASN A 41 -40.36 4.87 -22.73
N TYR A 42 -39.57 5.69 -23.43
CA TYR A 42 -40.06 6.63 -24.44
C TYR A 42 -40.79 5.92 -25.59
N PHE A 43 -40.16 4.91 -26.20
CA PHE A 43 -40.75 4.17 -27.32
C PHE A 43 -41.98 3.35 -26.91
N THR A 44 -42.00 2.88 -25.67
CA THR A 44 -43.06 1.99 -25.20
C THR A 44 -44.20 2.73 -24.48
N SER A 45 -44.06 4.03 -24.23
CA SER A 45 -45.06 4.90 -23.59
C SER A 45 -46.43 4.90 -24.29
N SER A 46 -46.43 4.74 -25.62
CA SER A 46 -47.63 4.76 -26.45
C SER A 46 -48.18 3.37 -26.77
N HIS A 47 -47.56 2.30 -26.25
CA HIS A 47 -47.98 0.92 -26.50
C HIS A 47 -48.82 0.34 -25.35
N PRO A 48 -49.97 -0.32 -25.64
CA PRO A 48 -50.87 -0.87 -24.61
C PRO A 48 -50.19 -1.84 -23.63
N TYR A 49 -49.14 -2.53 -24.07
CA TYR A 49 -48.37 -3.48 -23.26
C TYR A 49 -47.00 -2.93 -22.83
N GLY A 50 -46.81 -1.62 -22.83
CA GLY A 50 -45.47 -1.05 -22.76
C GLY A 50 -44.72 -1.28 -21.45
N TRP A 51 -45.46 -1.38 -20.35
CA TRP A 51 -44.92 -1.79 -19.06
C TRP A 51 -44.37 -3.23 -19.07
N ARG A 52 -44.94 -4.15 -19.88
CA ARG A 52 -44.47 -5.54 -19.99
C ARG A 52 -43.16 -5.65 -20.75
N ILE A 53 -43.01 -4.88 -21.83
CA ILE A 53 -41.78 -4.84 -22.63
C ILE A 53 -40.65 -4.20 -21.81
N SER A 54 -40.96 -3.14 -21.04
CA SER A 54 -40.00 -2.49 -20.14
C SER A 54 -39.50 -3.45 -19.05
N LEU A 55 -40.39 -4.23 -18.41
CA LEU A 55 -40.00 -5.23 -17.41
C LEU A 55 -39.26 -6.44 -18.04
N GLY A 56 -39.68 -6.88 -19.23
CA GLY A 56 -39.06 -8.01 -19.93
C GLY A 56 -37.63 -7.73 -20.38
N GLY A 57 -37.35 -6.51 -20.87
CA GLY A 57 -36.00 -6.10 -21.26
C GLY A 57 -35.01 -6.12 -20.09
N VAL A 58 -35.43 -5.65 -18.91
CA VAL A 58 -34.61 -5.68 -17.69
C VAL A 58 -34.32 -7.11 -17.26
N ALA A 59 -35.31 -8.01 -17.33
CA ALA A 59 -35.14 -9.42 -16.97
C ALA A 59 -34.15 -10.16 -17.88
N ILE A 60 -34.16 -9.86 -19.18
CA ILE A 60 -33.21 -10.44 -20.15
C ILE A 60 -31.80 -9.91 -19.90
N LEU A 61 -31.67 -8.60 -19.67
CA LEU A 61 -30.38 -7.98 -19.34
C LEU A 61 -29.80 -8.53 -18.03
N THR A 62 -30.62 -8.73 -17.00
CA THR A 62 -30.18 -9.34 -15.74
C THR A 62 -29.78 -10.80 -15.89
N LEU A 63 -30.49 -11.58 -16.71
CA LEU A 63 -30.11 -12.97 -16.99
C LEU A 63 -28.78 -13.04 -17.73
N PHE A 64 -28.56 -12.16 -18.71
CA PHE A 64 -27.30 -12.06 -19.44
C PHE A 64 -26.13 -11.69 -18.52
N LEU A 65 -26.29 -10.64 -17.70
CA LEU A 65 -25.28 -10.23 -16.71
C LEU A 65 -25.05 -11.29 -15.62
N ALA A 66 -26.08 -12.03 -15.22
CA ALA A 66 -25.92 -13.15 -14.28
C ALA A 66 -25.07 -14.28 -14.88
N ILE A 67 -25.26 -14.59 -16.15
CA ILE A 67 -24.44 -15.58 -16.87
C ILE A 67 -22.99 -15.08 -17.02
N GLU A 68 -22.78 -13.81 -17.36
CA GLU A 68 -21.43 -13.22 -17.45
C GLU A 68 -20.74 -13.12 -16.09
N SER A 69 -21.47 -12.82 -15.02
CA SER A 69 -20.95 -12.83 -13.64
C SER A 69 -20.49 -14.22 -13.22
N LEU A 70 -21.13 -15.29 -13.69
CA LEU A 70 -20.66 -16.66 -13.46
C LEU A 70 -19.33 -16.95 -14.19
N ALA A 71 -19.07 -16.28 -15.31
CA ALA A 71 -17.81 -16.42 -16.06
C ALA A 71 -16.66 -15.55 -15.50
N ILE A 72 -16.97 -14.43 -14.82
CA ILE A 72 -15.98 -13.51 -14.22
C ILE A 72 -15.52 -13.98 -12.83
N VAL A 73 -16.29 -14.82 -12.13
CA VAL A 73 -15.93 -15.34 -10.79
C VAL A 73 -14.97 -16.53 -10.91
N GLU A 74 -13.78 -16.25 -11.40
CA GLU A 74 -12.59 -16.92 -10.86
C GLU A 74 -11.79 -15.89 -10.07
N THR A 75 -12.43 -15.36 -9.02
CA THR A 75 -11.71 -14.56 -8.04
C THR A 75 -10.60 -15.44 -7.45
N PRO A 76 -9.39 -14.91 -7.24
CA PRO A 76 -8.26 -15.72 -6.79
C PRO A 76 -8.49 -16.42 -5.45
N ALA A 77 -9.41 -15.90 -4.62
CA ALA A 77 -9.88 -16.56 -3.40
C ALA A 77 -10.62 -17.88 -3.69
N SER A 78 -11.46 -17.92 -4.74
CA SER A 78 -12.15 -19.13 -5.20
C SER A 78 -11.18 -20.22 -5.66
N LEU A 79 -10.07 -19.85 -6.32
CA LEU A 79 -9.02 -20.80 -6.73
C LEU A 79 -8.28 -21.43 -5.54
N ILE A 80 -8.07 -20.67 -4.47
CA ILE A 80 -7.44 -21.16 -3.23
C ILE A 80 -8.39 -22.14 -2.51
N GLU A 81 -9.68 -21.81 -2.46
CA GLU A 81 -10.71 -22.61 -1.80
C GLU A 81 -10.99 -23.94 -2.54
N ARG A 82 -10.80 -23.97 -3.87
CA ARG A 82 -10.89 -25.16 -4.72
C ARG A 82 -9.64 -26.04 -4.74
N GLY A 83 -8.63 -25.76 -3.90
CA GLY A 83 -7.43 -26.59 -3.77
C GLY A 83 -6.33 -26.31 -4.80
N HIS A 84 -6.37 -25.16 -5.48
CA HIS A 84 -5.30 -24.66 -6.37
C HIS A 84 -4.63 -23.40 -5.81
N PRO A 85 -4.01 -23.47 -4.62
CA PRO A 85 -3.44 -22.30 -3.95
C PRO A 85 -2.32 -21.66 -4.75
N GLU A 86 -1.55 -22.42 -5.53
CA GLU A 86 -0.43 -21.91 -6.33
C GLU A 86 -0.90 -20.99 -7.45
N LYS A 87 -2.00 -21.34 -8.14
CA LYS A 87 -2.59 -20.52 -9.20
C LYS A 87 -3.28 -19.29 -8.63
N GLY A 88 -4.01 -19.45 -7.52
CA GLY A 88 -4.64 -18.33 -6.81
C GLY A 88 -3.60 -17.32 -6.32
N LEU A 89 -2.50 -17.78 -5.73
CA LEU A 89 -1.39 -16.94 -5.28
C LEU A 89 -0.63 -16.29 -6.44
N ALA A 90 -0.40 -17.00 -7.55
CA ALA A 90 0.24 -16.43 -8.74
C ALA A 90 -0.62 -15.33 -9.37
N THR A 91 -1.93 -15.55 -9.48
CA THR A 91 -2.90 -14.56 -9.97
C THR A 91 -3.02 -13.37 -9.00
N LEU A 92 -3.02 -13.59 -7.68
CA LEU A 92 -2.95 -12.51 -6.69
C LEU A 92 -1.67 -11.68 -6.83
N ARG A 93 -0.52 -12.33 -7.00
CA ARG A 93 0.76 -11.63 -7.25
C ARG A 93 0.74 -10.84 -8.55
N LYS A 94 0.01 -11.29 -9.57
CA LYS A 94 -0.11 -10.60 -10.86
C LYS A 94 -1.10 -9.43 -10.82
N ILE A 95 -2.24 -9.60 -10.15
CA ILE A 95 -3.29 -8.57 -10.00
C ILE A 95 -2.86 -7.48 -9.02
N ARG A 96 -2.30 -7.86 -7.87
CA ARG A 96 -1.83 -6.88 -6.87
C ARG A 96 -0.50 -6.25 -7.22
N GLY A 97 0.23 -6.84 -8.17
CA GLY A 97 1.68 -6.78 -8.30
C GLY A 97 2.36 -7.10 -6.97
N ALA A 98 3.24 -8.09 -6.95
CA ALA A 98 4.23 -8.09 -5.89
C ALA A 98 5.08 -6.83 -6.12
N GLU A 99 4.72 -5.71 -5.49
CA GLU A 99 5.66 -4.60 -5.33
C GLU A 99 6.84 -5.22 -4.60
N ASP A 100 7.90 -5.49 -5.34
CA ASP A 100 9.14 -5.89 -4.74
C ASP A 100 9.51 -4.78 -3.76
N LEU A 101 9.85 -5.14 -2.52
CA LEU A 101 10.31 -4.16 -1.54
C LEU A 101 11.51 -3.39 -2.09
N ASP A 102 12.28 -4.03 -2.97
CA ASP A 102 13.32 -3.37 -3.75
C ASP A 102 12.78 -2.23 -4.62
N HIS A 103 11.70 -2.48 -5.36
CA HIS A 103 11.04 -1.47 -6.18
C HIS A 103 10.43 -0.36 -5.34
N LEU A 104 9.71 -0.71 -4.27
CA LEU A 104 9.01 0.24 -3.41
C LEU A 104 9.98 1.18 -2.66
N LEU A 105 11.13 0.67 -2.21
CA LEU A 105 12.06 1.40 -1.34
C LEU A 105 13.22 2.06 -2.11
N PHE A 106 13.66 1.49 -3.24
CA PHE A 106 14.90 1.91 -3.91
C PHE A 106 14.73 2.44 -5.33
N GLN A 107 13.60 2.20 -6.01
CA GLN A 107 13.38 2.77 -7.35
C GLN A 107 12.74 4.16 -7.34
N CYS A 108 12.11 4.56 -6.24
CA CYS A 108 11.55 5.89 -6.09
C CYS A 108 12.55 6.84 -5.41
N GLN A 109 12.93 7.93 -6.08
CA GLN A 109 13.85 8.95 -5.53
C GLN A 109 13.42 9.43 -4.14
N PHE A 110 12.12 9.61 -3.93
CA PHE A 110 11.56 9.98 -2.61
C PHE A 110 11.88 8.92 -1.54
N ALA A 111 11.68 7.64 -1.84
CA ALA A 111 11.94 6.56 -0.90
C ALA A 111 13.45 6.42 -0.62
N THR A 112 14.30 6.60 -1.64
CA THR A 112 15.76 6.63 -1.50
C THR A 112 16.23 7.78 -0.59
N GLU A 113 15.65 8.97 -0.72
CA GLU A 113 15.96 10.12 0.14
C GLU A 113 15.56 9.87 1.60
N VAL A 114 14.37 9.33 1.83
CA VAL A 114 13.91 8.95 3.18
C VAL A 114 14.83 7.88 3.76
N TRP A 115 15.19 6.87 2.97
CA TRP A 115 16.06 5.78 3.40
C TRP A 115 17.49 6.26 3.72
N GLY A 116 18.02 7.20 2.94
CA GLY A 116 19.30 7.84 3.22
C GLY A 116 19.34 8.50 4.60
N LYS A 117 18.27 9.21 4.98
CA LYS A 117 18.13 9.84 6.30
C LYS A 117 18.00 8.80 7.42
N VAL A 118 17.22 7.73 7.20
CA VAL A 118 17.04 6.63 8.17
C VAL A 118 18.34 5.88 8.42
N LYS A 119 19.15 5.61 7.39
CA LYS A 119 20.44 4.93 7.53
C LYS A 119 21.40 5.69 8.45
N GLY A 120 21.41 7.03 8.36
CA GLY A 120 22.22 7.87 9.25
C GLY A 120 21.86 7.69 10.73
N LEU A 121 20.57 7.49 11.05
CA LEU A 121 20.10 7.25 12.41
C LEU A 121 20.30 5.81 12.90
N ALA A 122 20.37 4.84 11.99
CA ALA A 122 20.46 3.42 12.31
C ALA A 122 21.90 2.96 12.65
N GLU A 123 22.89 3.86 12.52
CA GLU A 123 24.33 3.53 12.56
C GLU A 123 24.66 2.32 11.64
N MET A 124 23.94 2.19 10.52
CA MET A 124 24.13 1.11 9.56
C MET A 124 25.19 1.57 8.57
N SER A 125 26.45 1.15 8.79
CA SER A 125 27.60 1.45 7.93
C SER A 125 27.58 0.70 6.58
N GLY A 126 26.54 -0.08 6.29
CA GLY A 126 26.39 -0.82 5.04
C GLY A 126 25.91 0.07 3.91
N GLN A 127 26.62 0.05 2.78
CA GLN A 127 26.27 0.76 1.54
C GLN A 127 25.06 0.16 0.80
N GLY A 128 24.39 -0.85 1.36
CA GLY A 128 23.36 -1.61 0.67
C GLY A 128 22.21 -0.73 0.17
N THR A 129 22.16 -0.55 -1.14
CA THR A 129 21.04 0.05 -1.88
C THR A 129 20.00 -0.99 -2.26
N ASN A 130 20.15 -2.23 -1.77
CA ASN A 130 19.29 -3.35 -2.09
C ASN A 130 18.72 -3.98 -0.82
N TRP A 131 17.43 -4.24 -0.84
CA TRP A 131 16.64 -4.86 0.21
C TRP A 131 17.23 -6.19 0.66
N HIS A 132 17.69 -7.05 -0.26
CA HIS A 132 18.29 -8.33 0.11
C HIS A 132 19.55 -8.15 0.94
N GLN A 133 20.39 -7.15 0.64
CA GLN A 133 21.57 -6.86 1.44
C GLN A 133 21.19 -6.37 2.84
N ILE A 134 20.18 -5.51 2.96
CA ILE A 134 19.69 -5.02 4.26
C ILE A 134 19.14 -6.16 5.10
N ILE A 135 18.34 -7.05 4.51
CA ILE A 135 17.82 -8.22 5.19
C ILE A 135 18.95 -9.16 5.60
N ASN A 136 19.90 -9.42 4.70
CA ASN A 136 21.03 -10.30 4.99
C ASN A 136 21.92 -9.71 6.10
N ASP A 137 22.16 -8.40 6.08
CA ASP A 137 22.87 -7.68 7.14
C ASP A 137 22.13 -7.80 8.47
N MET A 138 20.80 -7.68 8.48
CA MET A 138 20.01 -7.87 9.71
C MET A 138 20.04 -9.30 10.23
N VAL A 139 20.00 -10.30 9.34
CA VAL A 139 20.03 -11.72 9.71
C VAL A 139 21.40 -12.09 10.28
N ASN A 140 22.47 -11.60 9.67
CA ASN A 140 23.85 -11.90 10.07
C ASN A 140 24.34 -11.03 11.24
N SER A 141 23.73 -9.85 11.45
CA SER A 141 23.97 -9.03 12.64
C SER A 141 23.23 -9.65 13.83
N GLY A 142 23.90 -10.53 14.56
CA GLY A 142 23.38 -11.28 15.72
C GLY A 142 22.07 -10.75 16.32
N ASN A 143 20.99 -11.49 16.09
CA ASN A 143 19.59 -11.06 16.32
C ASN A 143 19.16 -11.10 17.81
N GLY A 144 20.10 -10.85 18.72
CA GLY A 144 19.83 -10.82 20.16
C GLY A 144 18.96 -9.61 20.55
N ASN A 145 18.40 -9.64 21.77
CA ASN A 145 17.62 -8.55 22.36
C ASN A 145 18.45 -7.31 22.74
N ASN A 146 19.53 -7.04 21.99
CA ASN A 146 20.30 -5.82 22.16
C ASN A 146 19.46 -4.63 21.68
N ILE A 147 19.56 -3.49 22.36
CA ILE A 147 18.74 -2.31 22.07
C ILE A 147 18.91 -1.80 20.64
N MET A 148 20.12 -1.90 20.07
CA MET A 148 20.40 -1.47 18.70
C MET A 148 19.77 -2.38 17.64
N SER A 149 19.70 -3.69 17.90
CA SER A 149 18.97 -4.66 17.07
C SER A 149 17.47 -4.33 17.07
N VAL A 150 16.92 -4.01 18.24
CA VAL A 150 15.52 -3.56 18.36
C VAL A 150 15.29 -2.25 17.60
N VAL A 151 16.16 -1.26 17.76
CA VAL A 151 16.09 0.03 17.04
C VAL A 151 16.15 -0.18 15.52
N ARG A 152 17.08 -0.98 15.01
CA ARG A 152 17.21 -1.26 13.56
C ARG A 152 15.98 -1.92 12.99
N ARG A 153 15.42 -2.93 13.68
CA ARG A 153 14.18 -3.61 13.28
C ARG A 153 12.98 -2.66 13.29
N LEU A 154 12.87 -1.80 14.30
CA LEU A 154 11.82 -0.79 14.39
C LEU A 154 11.95 0.25 13.27
N LEU A 155 13.16 0.73 12.99
CA LEU A 155 13.44 1.67 11.90
C LEU A 155 13.07 1.09 10.54
N LEU A 156 13.42 -0.16 10.27
CA LEU A 156 13.05 -0.83 9.02
C LEU A 156 11.53 -0.94 8.88
N ALA A 157 10.86 -1.48 9.90
CA ALA A 157 9.41 -1.65 9.89
C ALA A 157 8.67 -0.31 9.75
N ALA A 158 9.12 0.71 10.49
CA ALA A 158 8.53 2.05 10.43
C ALA A 158 8.77 2.70 9.05
N SER A 159 9.93 2.49 8.43
CA SER A 159 10.23 3.02 7.09
C SER A 159 9.33 2.40 6.04
N VAL A 160 9.26 1.07 5.99
CA VAL A 160 8.39 0.34 5.06
C VAL A 160 6.94 0.78 5.22
N TYR A 161 6.45 0.83 6.46
CA TYR A 161 5.07 1.21 6.74
C TYR A 161 4.76 2.66 6.36
N ASN A 162 5.61 3.62 6.72
CA ASN A 162 5.33 5.03 6.44
C ASN A 162 5.46 5.36 4.94
N ILE A 163 6.41 4.74 4.23
CA ILE A 163 6.52 4.88 2.77
C ILE A 163 5.28 4.32 2.09
N TRP A 164 4.85 3.12 2.47
CA TRP A 164 3.61 2.51 1.98
C TRP A 164 2.37 3.37 2.31
N LYS A 165 2.27 3.88 3.53
CA LYS A 165 1.16 4.74 3.98
C LYS A 165 1.11 6.06 3.20
N GLU A 166 2.25 6.69 2.98
CA GLU A 166 2.35 7.93 2.20
C GLU A 166 1.93 7.69 0.75
N ARG A 167 2.41 6.61 0.14
CA ARG A 167 2.07 6.20 -1.22
C ARG A 167 0.57 5.97 -1.39
N ASN A 168 -0.07 5.25 -0.47
CA ASN A 168 -1.53 5.09 -0.47
C ASN A 168 -2.26 6.42 -0.23
N GLY A 169 -1.74 7.27 0.65
CA GLY A 169 -2.29 8.61 0.88
C GLY A 169 -2.33 9.47 -0.38
N ARG A 170 -1.31 9.37 -1.24
CA ARG A 170 -1.27 10.08 -2.53
C ARG A 170 -2.27 9.53 -3.54
N ILE A 171 -2.40 8.20 -3.62
CA ILE A 171 -3.31 7.54 -4.55
C ILE A 171 -4.77 7.83 -4.21
N PHE A 172 -5.12 7.72 -2.92
CA PHE A 172 -6.52 7.73 -2.49
C PHE A 172 -6.98 9.06 -1.87
N ARG A 173 -6.07 9.95 -1.47
CA ARG A 173 -6.40 11.18 -0.72
C ARG A 173 -5.76 12.45 -1.29
N ASP A 174 -5.00 12.34 -2.38
CA ASP A 174 -4.29 13.46 -3.04
C ASP A 174 -3.43 14.31 -2.08
N VAL A 175 -3.00 13.73 -0.96
CA VAL A 175 -2.12 14.40 0.02
C VAL A 175 -0.67 14.08 -0.33
N THR A 176 0.16 15.10 -0.50
CA THR A 176 1.60 14.94 -0.74
C THR A 176 2.40 15.57 0.41
N ARG A 177 3.19 14.75 1.12
CA ARG A 177 4.12 15.23 2.16
C ARG A 177 5.55 15.28 1.66
N SER A 178 6.40 16.11 2.28
CA SER A 178 7.82 16.12 1.92
C SER A 178 8.53 14.86 2.43
N SER A 179 9.71 14.55 1.87
CA SER A 179 10.54 13.45 2.37
C SER A 179 10.99 13.70 3.82
N GLU A 180 11.06 14.96 4.25
CA GLU A 180 11.33 15.36 5.62
C GLU A 180 10.18 15.06 6.57
N ASP A 181 8.94 15.33 6.17
CA ASP A 181 7.78 15.09 7.03
C ASP A 181 7.55 13.59 7.26
N VAL A 182 7.74 12.78 6.22
CA VAL A 182 7.66 11.32 6.34
C VAL A 182 8.80 10.78 7.21
N PHE A 183 10.01 11.31 7.04
CA PHE A 183 11.14 10.96 7.91
C PHE A 183 10.87 11.29 9.38
N LYS A 184 10.35 12.50 9.68
CA LYS A 184 9.94 12.87 11.04
C LYS A 184 8.89 11.90 11.58
N GLY A 185 7.90 11.52 10.77
CA GLY A 185 6.88 10.54 11.12
C GLY A 185 7.46 9.16 11.47
N ILE A 186 8.48 8.70 10.74
CA ILE A 186 9.21 7.46 11.04
C ILE A 186 9.90 7.57 12.41
N VAL A 187 10.66 8.65 12.63
CA VAL A 187 11.38 8.89 13.89
C VAL A 187 10.43 8.90 15.08
N GLU A 188 9.31 9.62 14.99
CA GLU A 188 8.30 9.68 16.05
C GLU A 188 7.61 8.34 16.30
N THR A 189 7.35 7.55 15.25
CA THR A 189 6.85 6.18 15.39
C THR A 189 7.82 5.32 16.20
N VAL A 190 9.12 5.41 15.88
CA VAL A 190 10.16 4.63 16.58
C VAL A 190 10.34 5.11 18.02
N LYS A 191 10.42 6.42 18.27
CA LYS A 191 10.48 6.99 19.63
C LYS A 191 9.32 6.52 20.49
N THR A 192 8.10 6.58 19.95
CA THR A 192 6.89 6.13 20.66
C THR A 192 7.01 4.66 21.08
N ARG A 193 7.49 3.80 20.17
CA ARG A 193 7.72 2.40 20.47
C ARG A 193 8.84 2.22 21.51
N LEU A 194 9.96 2.91 21.38
CA LEU A 194 11.07 2.84 22.34
C LEU A 194 10.66 3.27 23.75
N MET A 195 9.90 4.36 23.89
CA MET A 195 9.38 4.82 25.18
C MET A 195 8.39 3.83 25.81
N SER A 196 7.70 3.03 24.99
CA SER A 196 6.79 1.99 25.47
C SER A 196 7.51 0.73 25.98
N LEU A 197 8.76 0.51 25.57
CA LEU A 197 9.55 -0.66 25.96
C LEU A 197 10.16 -0.50 27.36
N THR A 198 10.16 -1.58 28.12
CA THR A 198 10.92 -1.71 29.36
C THR A 198 12.28 -2.32 29.07
N VAL A 199 13.35 -1.56 29.32
CA VAL A 199 14.73 -1.95 29.01
C VAL A 199 15.57 -2.09 30.28
N ARG A 200 16.54 -3.02 30.26
CA ARG A 200 17.56 -3.12 31.31
C ARG A 200 18.60 -2.02 31.09
N GLU A 201 19.02 -1.38 32.18
CA GLU A 201 20.04 -0.35 32.15
C GLU A 201 21.34 -0.89 31.53
N SER A 202 21.89 -0.17 30.54
CA SER A 202 23.15 -0.50 29.89
C SER A 202 23.76 0.74 29.23
N MET A 203 25.08 0.74 29.04
CA MET A 203 25.78 1.82 28.33
C MET A 203 25.25 2.02 26.89
N ALA A 204 24.76 0.95 26.25
CA ALA A 204 24.14 1.05 24.93
C ALA A 204 22.78 1.77 24.99
N VAL A 205 21.97 1.50 26.02
CA VAL A 205 20.68 2.19 26.24
C VAL A 205 20.90 3.67 26.52
N ARG A 206 21.84 4.04 27.39
CA ARG A 206 22.14 5.47 27.69
C ARG A 206 22.61 6.24 26.45
N ARG A 207 23.46 5.62 25.63
CA ARG A 207 23.92 6.23 24.37
C ARG A 207 22.78 6.43 23.40
N MET A 208 21.92 5.43 23.24
CA MET A 208 20.72 5.53 22.41
C MET A 208 19.78 6.63 22.93
N GLU A 209 19.51 6.68 24.22
CA GLU A 209 18.67 7.72 24.83
C GLU A 209 19.20 9.14 24.62
N SER A 210 20.51 9.32 24.74
CA SER A 210 21.18 10.60 24.45
C SER A 210 21.06 10.98 22.97
N LEU A 211 21.32 10.03 22.06
CA LEU A 211 21.25 10.24 20.61
C LEU A 211 19.82 10.56 20.14
N TRP A 212 18.82 9.91 20.73
CA TRP A 212 17.41 10.02 20.34
C TRP A 212 16.62 11.06 21.15
N GLY A 213 17.21 11.58 22.23
CA GLY A 213 16.57 12.54 23.13
C GLY A 213 15.34 11.97 23.84
N ILE A 214 15.37 10.69 24.23
CA ILE A 214 14.24 9.99 24.87
C ILE A 214 14.66 9.33 26.19
N THR A 215 13.68 8.94 27.02
CA THR A 215 13.90 8.15 28.23
C THR A 215 13.00 6.92 28.21
N CYS A 216 13.60 5.73 28.19
CA CYS A 216 12.90 4.46 28.19
C CYS A 216 12.53 4.01 29.62
N LYS A 217 11.45 3.24 29.75
CA LYS A 217 11.07 2.64 31.04
C LYS A 217 12.13 1.63 31.48
N ARG A 218 12.42 1.59 32.78
CA ARG A 218 13.38 0.64 33.37
C ARG A 218 12.67 -0.57 33.97
N VAL A 219 13.31 -1.73 33.87
CA VAL A 219 12.91 -2.90 34.68
C VAL A 219 13.26 -2.59 36.12
N VAL A 220 12.26 -2.51 37.00
CA VAL A 220 12.48 -2.41 38.45
C VAL A 220 12.97 -3.78 38.91
N SER A 221 14.22 -3.84 39.37
CA SER A 221 14.85 -5.05 39.91
C SER A 221 14.37 -5.36 41.32
#